data_AF-A0A849L6P0-F1
#
_entry.id   AF-A0A849L6P0-F1
#
_cell.length_a   1.000
_cell.length_b   1.000
_cell.length_c   1.000
_cell.angle_alpha   90.00
_cell.angle_beta   90.00
_cell.angle_gamma   90.00
#
_symmetry.space_group_name_H-M   'P 1'
#
loop_
_entity.id
_entity.type
_entity.pdbx_description
1 polymer ?
#
loop_
_entity_poly.entity_id
_entity_poly.type
_entity_poly.pdbx_seq_one_letter_code
_entity_poly.pdbx_strand_id
1 'polypeptide(L)'
;MATHHIPAPTSLSVQEEIERRHMEFVDGFGNDGFFEEALVISLRQISRICTAYFGEETAKAGLDAMVGRYFSGLVEEGGWEYALEEEYSGIYSELPVGRLFHDLDAYANYGIVLTPARDVETREQILRRDVGMLQELIAATPLEAWGIKNEHAVRLVHKASARLKLDLGEPVNAEELSLLSGLALQSIRNKLARPYQEIVGNQNRIEAREALAWLSTRKDFLPSLWRQQDDSATLDFLDRPIEDAIFIPVATDGSMFTPDKKKEGYYHVGAEGHECRFEDYDDALAALHKMLIPTWRRPTEGGTWTRVRASGWTRVQRSDIGAD
;
A
#
# COMPACT_ATOMS: atom_id res chain seq x y z
N MET A 1 28.42 38.82 29.32
CA MET A 1 27.52 37.67 29.52
C MET A 1 26.50 37.67 28.40
N ALA A 2 26.76 36.90 27.34
CA ALA A 2 25.84 36.78 26.21
C ALA A 2 24.80 35.70 26.54
N THR A 3 23.56 36.12 26.70
CA THR A 3 22.39 35.24 26.80
C THR A 3 22.19 34.53 25.47
N HIS A 4 22.55 33.25 25.41
CA HIS A 4 22.11 32.36 24.34
C HIS A 4 20.60 32.17 24.44
N HIS A 5 19.89 32.81 23.52
CA HIS A 5 18.48 32.58 23.29
C HIS A 5 18.37 31.25 22.52
N ILE A 6 18.00 30.19 23.21
CA ILE A 6 17.61 28.93 22.57
C ILE A 6 16.28 29.21 21.87
N PRO A 7 16.15 29.04 20.55
CA PRO A 7 14.88 29.21 19.88
C PRO A 7 13.92 28.12 20.35
N ALA A 8 12.69 28.49 20.67
CA ALA A 8 11.62 27.55 21.00
C ALA A 8 11.36 26.60 19.82
N PRO A 9 10.95 25.35 20.06
CA PRO A 9 10.63 24.41 18.99
C PRO A 9 9.47 24.97 18.17
N THR A 10 9.73 25.21 16.89
CA THR A 10 8.75 25.64 15.90
C THR A 10 7.68 24.57 15.78
N SER A 11 6.40 24.91 15.98
CA SER A 11 5.29 24.01 15.66
C SER A 11 5.35 23.70 14.17
N LEU A 12 5.47 22.42 13.80
CA LEU A 12 5.37 21.98 12.41
C LEU A 12 4.05 22.49 11.80
N SER A 13 4.10 22.91 10.54
CA SER A 13 2.89 23.11 9.75
C SER A 13 2.11 21.80 9.65
N VAL A 14 0.80 21.90 9.37
CA VAL A 14 -0.04 20.71 9.24
C VAL A 14 0.48 19.76 8.15
N GLN A 15 1.01 20.32 7.05
CA GLN A 15 1.56 19.52 5.95
C GLN A 15 2.87 18.81 6.34
N GLU A 16 3.79 19.49 7.03
CA GLU A 16 5.02 18.86 7.53
C GLU A 16 4.70 17.73 8.53
N GLU A 17 3.65 17.88 9.33
CA GLU A 17 3.17 16.84 10.24
C GLU A 17 2.56 15.64 9.49
N ILE A 18 1.82 15.88 8.40
CA ILE A 18 1.31 14.81 7.52
C ILE A 18 2.48 14.05 6.89
N GLU A 19 3.47 14.74 6.34
CA GLU A 19 4.67 14.14 5.74
C GLU A 19 5.46 13.33 6.76
N ARG A 20 5.64 13.87 7.99
CA ARG A 20 6.26 13.15 9.10
C ARG A 20 5.53 11.82 9.38
N ARG A 21 4.20 11.86 9.48
CA ARG A 21 3.40 10.64 9.73
C ARG A 21 3.43 9.66 8.57
N HIS A 22 3.50 10.14 7.34
CA HIS A 22 3.68 9.29 6.18
C HIS A 22 5.03 8.55 6.26
N MET A 23 6.12 9.27 6.57
CA MET A 23 7.44 8.63 6.77
C MET A 23 7.42 7.63 7.92
N GLU A 24 6.84 8.00 9.06
CA GLU A 24 6.73 7.08 10.21
C GLU A 24 5.91 5.84 9.91
N PHE A 25 4.83 5.98 9.13
CA PHE A 25 4.05 4.84 8.67
C PHE A 25 4.87 3.94 7.75
N VAL A 26 5.56 4.50 6.75
CA VAL A 26 6.40 3.72 5.83
C VAL A 26 7.54 3.00 6.55
N ASP A 27 8.25 3.69 7.45
CA ASP A 27 9.35 3.12 8.22
C ASP A 27 8.87 2.10 9.27
N GLY A 28 7.64 2.29 9.76
CA GLY A 28 7.03 1.50 10.82
C GLY A 28 6.11 0.38 10.35
N PHE A 29 5.86 0.28 9.05
CA PHE A 29 4.86 -0.65 8.50
C PHE A 29 5.21 -2.11 8.85
N GLY A 30 4.20 -2.87 9.29
CA GLY A 30 4.35 -4.26 9.75
C GLY A 30 4.77 -4.43 11.22
N ASN A 31 5.16 -3.37 11.93
CA ASN A 31 5.56 -3.49 13.35
C ASN A 31 4.41 -3.86 14.29
N ASP A 32 3.18 -3.42 14.00
CA ASP A 32 1.99 -3.68 14.83
C ASP A 32 1.26 -4.98 14.48
N GLY A 33 1.82 -5.75 13.54
CA GLY A 33 1.33 -7.03 13.04
C GLY A 33 1.19 -7.05 11.52
N PHE A 34 0.94 -8.25 11.00
CA PHE A 34 0.79 -8.52 9.57
C PHE A 34 -0.66 -8.92 9.30
N PHE A 35 -1.33 -8.23 8.38
CA PHE A 35 -2.69 -8.62 7.95
C PHE A 35 -2.66 -9.73 6.89
N GLU A 36 -1.50 -9.92 6.26
CA GLU A 36 -1.23 -10.91 5.23
C GLU A 36 -1.53 -12.33 5.73
N GLU A 37 -1.23 -12.62 6.99
CA GLU A 37 -1.53 -13.91 7.63
C GLU A 37 -3.02 -14.26 7.53
N ALA A 38 -3.90 -13.31 7.86
CA ALA A 38 -5.34 -13.51 7.77
C ALA A 38 -5.81 -13.74 6.33
N LEU A 39 -5.18 -13.07 5.36
CA LEU A 39 -5.49 -13.23 3.94
C LEU A 39 -5.06 -14.61 3.42
N VAL A 40 -3.85 -15.05 3.78
CA VAL A 40 -3.33 -16.38 3.42
C VAL A 40 -4.18 -17.47 4.05
N ILE A 41 -4.50 -17.37 5.34
CA ILE A 41 -5.41 -18.32 6.02
C ILE A 41 -6.77 -18.37 5.31
N SER A 42 -7.34 -17.20 4.96
CA SER A 42 -8.62 -17.12 4.27
C SER A 42 -8.59 -17.82 2.91
N LEU A 43 -7.55 -17.59 2.10
CA LEU A 43 -7.39 -18.25 0.80
C LEU A 43 -7.20 -19.76 0.93
N ARG A 44 -6.48 -20.24 1.95
CA ARG A 44 -6.39 -21.68 2.27
C ARG A 44 -7.76 -22.27 2.64
N GLN A 45 -8.59 -21.57 3.40
CA GLN A 45 -9.94 -22.06 3.71
C GLN A 45 -10.85 -22.07 2.47
N ILE A 46 -10.78 -21.03 1.65
CA ILE A 46 -11.50 -20.96 0.36
C ILE A 46 -11.08 -22.14 -0.54
N SER A 47 -9.78 -22.43 -0.63
CA SER A 47 -9.25 -23.57 -1.37
C SER A 47 -9.84 -24.90 -0.91
N ARG A 48 -9.91 -25.12 0.42
CA ARG A 48 -10.51 -26.33 0.99
C ARG A 48 -11.98 -26.48 0.63
N ILE A 49 -12.74 -25.38 0.70
CA ILE A 49 -14.15 -25.36 0.29
C ILE A 49 -14.27 -25.68 -1.21
N CYS A 50 -13.52 -24.98 -2.07
CA CYS A 50 -13.54 -25.22 -3.51
C CYS A 50 -13.14 -26.67 -3.86
N THR A 51 -12.16 -27.23 -3.17
CA THR A 51 -11.71 -28.61 -3.34
C THR A 51 -12.84 -29.60 -3.04
N ALA A 52 -13.61 -29.37 -1.97
CA ALA A 52 -14.74 -30.21 -1.63
C ALA A 52 -15.87 -30.19 -2.67
N TYR A 53 -16.08 -29.05 -3.34
CA TYR A 53 -17.13 -28.90 -4.36
C TYR A 53 -16.71 -29.30 -5.76
N PHE A 54 -15.49 -28.99 -6.17
CA PHE A 54 -15.04 -29.04 -7.57
C PHE A 54 -13.86 -29.98 -7.82
N GLY A 55 -13.32 -30.61 -6.77
CA GLY A 55 -12.11 -31.42 -6.84
C GLY A 55 -10.83 -30.58 -6.75
N GLU A 56 -9.76 -31.24 -6.33
CA GLU A 56 -8.46 -30.62 -6.04
C GLU A 56 -7.85 -29.92 -7.27
N GLU A 57 -7.83 -30.60 -8.42
CA GLU A 57 -7.25 -30.06 -9.66
C GLU A 57 -7.97 -28.78 -10.12
N THR A 58 -9.30 -28.79 -10.14
CA THR A 58 -10.12 -27.63 -10.55
C THR A 58 -9.95 -26.46 -9.57
N ALA A 59 -9.98 -26.74 -8.27
CA ALA A 59 -9.82 -25.71 -7.24
C ALA A 59 -8.43 -25.07 -7.32
N LYS A 60 -7.38 -25.89 -7.47
CA LYS A 60 -6.01 -25.41 -7.66
C LYS A 60 -5.88 -24.56 -8.92
N ALA A 61 -6.36 -25.03 -10.08
CA ALA A 61 -6.27 -24.29 -11.33
C ALA A 61 -6.99 -22.92 -11.25
N GLY A 62 -8.15 -22.87 -10.58
CA GLY A 62 -8.87 -21.63 -10.34
C GLY A 62 -8.08 -20.64 -9.46
N LEU A 63 -7.47 -21.12 -8.38
CA LEU A 63 -6.65 -20.28 -7.50
C LEU A 63 -5.34 -19.85 -8.14
N ASP A 64 -4.68 -20.73 -8.88
CA ASP A 64 -3.49 -20.40 -9.69
C ASP A 64 -3.83 -19.30 -10.69
N ALA A 65 -4.99 -19.35 -11.35
CA ALA A 65 -5.40 -18.29 -12.28
C ALA A 65 -5.67 -16.95 -11.56
N MET A 66 -6.28 -16.97 -10.37
CA MET A 66 -6.58 -15.76 -9.61
C MET A 66 -5.31 -15.11 -9.03
N VAL A 67 -4.44 -15.89 -8.39
CA VAL A 67 -3.20 -15.42 -7.76
C VAL A 67 -2.14 -15.13 -8.81
N GLY A 68 -2.04 -15.94 -9.86
CA GLY A 68 -1.08 -15.78 -10.96
C GLY A 68 -1.30 -14.51 -11.78
N ARG A 69 -2.45 -13.85 -11.67
CA ARG A 69 -2.65 -12.50 -12.22
C ARG A 69 -1.73 -11.46 -11.58
N TYR A 70 -1.33 -11.67 -10.32
CA TYR A 70 -0.50 -10.76 -9.54
C TYR A 70 0.90 -11.31 -9.32
N PHE A 71 1.06 -12.64 -9.24
CA PHE A 71 2.32 -13.32 -8.96
C PHE A 71 2.68 -14.38 -10.02
N SER A 72 2.61 -14.03 -11.30
CA SER A 72 2.65 -15.00 -12.41
C SER A 72 3.87 -15.93 -12.38
N GLY A 73 5.08 -15.38 -12.18
CA GLY A 73 6.31 -16.17 -12.20
C GLY A 73 6.38 -17.22 -11.09
N LEU A 74 5.91 -16.88 -9.89
CA LEU A 74 5.96 -17.78 -8.74
C LEU A 74 4.85 -18.82 -8.77
N VAL A 75 3.69 -18.47 -9.32
CA VAL A 75 2.62 -19.45 -9.53
C VAL A 75 3.03 -20.50 -10.57
N GLU A 76 3.76 -20.10 -11.61
CA GLU A 76 4.33 -21.05 -12.58
C GLU A 76 5.38 -21.97 -11.94
N GLU A 77 6.13 -21.47 -10.95
CA GLU A 77 7.17 -22.24 -10.25
C GLU A 77 6.60 -23.25 -9.25
N GLY A 78 5.65 -22.84 -8.40
CA GLY A 78 5.19 -23.65 -7.27
C GLY A 78 3.69 -23.60 -6.99
N GLY A 79 2.90 -22.90 -7.80
CA GLY A 79 1.47 -22.69 -7.61
C GLY A 79 1.12 -21.55 -6.65
N TRP A 80 -0.19 -21.30 -6.49
CA TRP A 80 -0.70 -20.17 -5.73
C TRP A 80 -0.25 -20.11 -4.27
N GLU A 81 -0.15 -21.26 -3.58
CA GLU A 81 0.24 -21.29 -2.16
C GLU A 81 1.71 -20.93 -1.99
N TYR A 82 2.58 -21.48 -2.83
CA TYR A 82 4.00 -21.13 -2.88
C TYR A 82 4.19 -19.63 -3.17
N ALA A 83 3.46 -19.09 -4.14
CA ALA A 83 3.55 -17.67 -4.50
C ALA A 83 3.21 -16.74 -3.32
N LEU A 84 2.19 -17.06 -2.51
CA LEU A 84 1.82 -16.26 -1.35
C LEU A 84 2.77 -16.42 -0.16
N GLU A 85 3.45 -17.56 -0.04
CA GLU A 85 4.46 -17.79 0.99
C GLU A 85 5.77 -17.06 0.67
N GLU A 86 6.21 -17.11 -0.60
CA GLU A 86 7.43 -16.43 -1.05
C GLU A 86 7.23 -14.91 -1.12
N GLU A 87 6.11 -14.45 -1.67
CA GLU A 87 5.76 -13.01 -1.73
C GLU A 87 4.81 -12.62 -0.61
N TYR A 88 5.02 -13.18 0.58
CA TYR A 88 4.21 -12.83 1.75
C TYR A 88 4.21 -11.32 1.98
N SER A 89 5.36 -10.66 1.86
CA SER A 89 5.46 -9.19 1.92
C SER A 89 4.94 -8.48 0.67
N GLY A 90 4.85 -9.13 -0.49
CA GLY A 90 4.25 -8.56 -1.70
C GLY A 90 2.71 -8.49 -1.64
N ILE A 91 2.07 -9.20 -0.70
CA ILE A 91 0.61 -9.23 -0.59
C ILE A 91 0.03 -7.83 -0.39
N TYR A 92 0.67 -6.95 0.39
CA TYR A 92 0.14 -5.61 0.62
C TYR A 92 0.23 -4.69 -0.62
N SER A 93 1.24 -4.85 -1.47
CA SER A 93 1.44 -3.98 -2.65
C SER A 93 0.72 -4.50 -3.89
N GLU A 94 0.72 -5.82 -4.09
CA GLU A 94 0.26 -6.43 -5.34
C GLU A 94 -1.25 -6.76 -5.32
N LEU A 95 -1.79 -7.23 -4.20
CA LEU A 95 -3.20 -7.62 -4.13
C LEU A 95 -4.09 -6.39 -3.87
N PRO A 96 -5.24 -6.25 -4.57
CA PRO A 96 -6.17 -5.15 -4.33
C PRO A 96 -6.63 -5.04 -2.88
N VAL A 97 -6.90 -6.18 -2.23
CA VAL A 97 -7.30 -6.21 -0.82
C VAL A 97 -6.14 -5.85 0.11
N GLY A 98 -4.91 -6.24 -0.23
CA GLY A 98 -3.72 -5.91 0.55
C GLY A 98 -3.47 -4.41 0.57
N ARG A 99 -3.63 -3.74 -0.58
CA ARG A 99 -3.53 -2.28 -0.67
C ARG A 99 -4.59 -1.57 0.18
N LEU A 100 -5.82 -2.10 0.21
CA LEU A 100 -6.87 -1.55 1.08
C LEU A 100 -6.49 -1.66 2.56
N PHE A 101 -5.95 -2.80 2.99
CA PHE A 101 -5.48 -2.95 4.37
C PHE A 101 -4.33 -1.99 4.69
N HIS A 102 -3.34 -1.89 3.81
CA HIS A 102 -2.23 -0.95 3.95
C HIS A 102 -2.70 0.52 4.08
N ASP A 103 -3.57 0.97 3.18
CA ASP A 103 -4.07 2.35 3.20
C ASP A 103 -4.92 2.63 4.45
N LEU A 104 -5.72 1.65 4.91
CA LEU A 104 -6.49 1.78 6.14
C LEU A 104 -5.65 1.67 7.41
N ASP A 105 -4.46 1.05 7.37
CA ASP A 105 -3.51 1.06 8.48
C ASP A 105 -3.02 2.49 8.75
N ALA A 106 -2.54 3.16 7.69
CA ALA A 106 -2.15 4.57 7.75
C ALA A 106 -3.30 5.45 8.29
N TYR A 107 -4.53 5.20 7.84
CA TYR A 107 -5.69 5.93 8.35
C TYR A 107 -5.97 5.61 9.83
N ALA A 108 -6.10 4.34 10.18
CA ALA A 108 -6.49 3.89 11.52
C ALA A 108 -5.47 4.30 12.59
N ASN A 109 -4.18 4.24 12.29
CA ASN A 109 -3.10 4.49 13.26
C ASN A 109 -2.56 5.92 13.18
N TYR A 110 -2.42 6.49 11.97
CA TYR A 110 -1.76 7.79 11.77
C TYR A 110 -2.72 8.92 11.38
N GLY A 111 -3.97 8.59 11.00
CA GLY A 111 -4.98 9.59 10.68
C GLY A 111 -4.80 10.29 9.35
N ILE A 112 -4.04 9.69 8.45
CA ILE A 112 -3.74 10.18 7.12
C ILE A 112 -4.28 9.18 6.08
N VAL A 113 -4.51 9.66 4.86
CA VAL A 113 -4.96 8.87 3.71
C VAL A 113 -3.86 8.89 2.68
N LEU A 114 -3.46 7.72 2.20
CA LEU A 114 -2.35 7.57 1.24
C LEU A 114 -2.81 7.79 -0.20
N THR A 115 -4.06 7.45 -0.52
CA THR A 115 -4.63 7.69 -1.84
C THR A 115 -4.88 9.20 -2.03
N PRO A 116 -4.24 9.86 -3.03
CA PRO A 116 -4.42 11.28 -3.27
C PRO A 116 -5.87 11.64 -3.62
N ALA A 117 -6.35 12.79 -3.15
CA ALA A 117 -7.68 13.29 -3.43
C ALA A 117 -7.67 14.79 -3.72
N ARG A 118 -8.48 15.23 -4.70
CA ARG A 118 -8.56 16.64 -5.13
C ARG A 118 -9.19 17.55 -4.08
N ASP A 119 -10.06 17.00 -3.26
CA ASP A 119 -10.79 17.72 -2.23
C ASP A 119 -11.17 16.78 -1.08
N VAL A 120 -11.62 17.40 0.01
CA VAL A 120 -11.99 16.71 1.25
C VAL A 120 -13.17 15.76 1.04
N GLU A 121 -14.11 16.11 0.17
CA GLU A 121 -15.30 15.29 -0.10
C GLU A 121 -14.92 13.98 -0.79
N THR A 122 -14.09 14.06 -1.83
CA THR A 122 -13.53 12.91 -2.53
C THR A 122 -12.74 12.02 -1.59
N ARG A 123 -11.93 12.61 -0.69
CA ARG A 123 -11.18 11.86 0.32
C ARG A 123 -12.09 11.14 1.32
N GLU A 124 -13.16 11.79 1.76
CA GLU A 124 -14.17 11.16 2.61
C GLU A 124 -14.86 9.99 1.89
N GLN A 125 -15.19 10.14 0.60
CA GLN A 125 -15.79 9.08 -0.20
C GLN A 125 -14.85 7.86 -0.34
N ILE A 126 -13.55 8.09 -0.55
CA ILE A 126 -12.53 7.04 -0.56
C ILE A 126 -12.52 6.29 0.77
N LEU A 127 -12.41 7.01 1.90
CA LEU A 127 -12.43 6.40 3.23
C LEU A 127 -13.69 5.57 3.50
N ARG A 128 -14.88 6.12 3.17
CA ARG A 128 -16.15 5.41 3.34
C ARG A 128 -16.21 4.13 2.51
N ARG A 129 -15.76 4.21 1.24
CA ARG A 129 -15.69 3.05 0.34
C ARG A 129 -14.75 1.99 0.91
N ASP A 130 -13.52 2.37 1.27
CA ASP A 130 -12.48 1.41 1.66
C ASP A 130 -12.80 0.73 3.00
N VAL A 131 -13.24 1.51 3.99
CA VAL A 131 -13.75 0.96 5.26
C VAL A 131 -14.96 0.06 5.01
N GLY A 132 -15.92 0.49 4.18
CA GLY A 132 -17.10 -0.31 3.85
C GLY A 132 -16.76 -1.63 3.17
N MET A 133 -15.85 -1.63 2.20
CA MET A 133 -15.41 -2.85 1.50
C MET A 133 -14.77 -3.85 2.45
N LEU A 134 -13.89 -3.42 3.36
CA LEU A 134 -13.29 -4.35 4.33
C LEU A 134 -14.29 -4.79 5.41
N GLN A 135 -15.25 -3.94 5.80
CA GLN A 135 -16.33 -4.37 6.69
C GLN A 135 -17.20 -5.46 6.05
N GLU A 136 -17.55 -5.32 4.76
CA GLU A 136 -18.28 -6.34 4.01
C GLU A 136 -17.47 -7.64 3.90
N LEU A 137 -16.17 -7.55 3.62
CA LEU A 137 -15.28 -8.70 3.60
C LEU A 137 -15.27 -9.43 4.95
N ILE A 138 -15.08 -8.71 6.05
CA ILE A 138 -15.09 -9.28 7.40
C ILE A 138 -16.45 -9.90 7.74
N ALA A 139 -17.55 -9.24 7.37
CA ALA A 139 -18.90 -9.75 7.61
C ALA A 139 -19.22 -11.02 6.81
N ALA A 140 -18.66 -11.16 5.61
CA ALA A 140 -18.79 -12.36 4.78
C ALA A 140 -17.86 -13.51 5.23
N THR A 141 -16.89 -13.24 6.10
CA THR A 141 -15.84 -14.19 6.47
C THR A 141 -16.18 -14.93 7.78
N PRO A 142 -16.19 -16.28 7.80
CA PRO A 142 -16.40 -17.07 9.03
C PRO A 142 -15.24 -16.99 10.04
N LEU A 143 -15.03 -15.83 10.67
CA LEU A 143 -13.83 -15.50 11.45
C LEU A 143 -13.47 -16.54 12.53
N GLU A 144 -14.44 -16.97 13.35
CA GLU A 144 -14.23 -17.98 14.39
C GLU A 144 -13.88 -19.34 13.79
N ALA A 145 -14.63 -19.78 12.78
CA ALA A 145 -14.46 -21.09 12.17
C ALA A 145 -13.13 -21.20 11.41
N TRP A 146 -12.65 -20.08 10.87
CA TRP A 146 -11.39 -19.99 10.15
C TRP A 146 -10.21 -19.67 11.06
N GLY A 147 -10.45 -19.43 12.36
CA GLY A 147 -9.41 -19.15 13.34
C GLY A 147 -8.78 -17.76 13.24
N ILE A 148 -9.37 -16.84 12.47
CA ILE A 148 -8.77 -15.53 12.17
C ILE A 148 -9.37 -14.37 12.98
N LYS A 149 -10.31 -14.63 13.89
CA LYS A 149 -11.02 -13.59 14.67
C LYS A 149 -10.09 -12.60 15.38
N ASN A 150 -8.95 -13.08 15.88
CA ASN A 150 -8.02 -12.27 16.67
C ASN A 150 -6.86 -11.72 15.84
N GLU A 151 -6.85 -11.96 14.53
CA GLU A 151 -5.78 -11.52 13.64
C GLU A 151 -5.74 -10.01 13.49
N HIS A 152 -4.56 -9.50 13.12
CA HIS A 152 -4.33 -8.07 12.94
C HIS A 152 -5.31 -7.46 11.93
N ALA A 153 -5.59 -8.15 10.82
CA ALA A 153 -6.56 -7.72 9.80
C ALA A 153 -7.93 -7.37 10.40
N VAL A 154 -8.52 -8.26 11.22
CA VAL A 154 -9.84 -8.04 11.82
C VAL A 154 -9.84 -6.85 12.76
N ARG A 155 -8.79 -6.75 13.60
CA ARG A 155 -8.61 -5.62 14.53
C ARG A 155 -8.47 -4.29 13.79
N LEU A 156 -7.71 -4.28 12.69
CA LEU A 156 -7.48 -3.09 11.87
C LEU A 156 -8.80 -2.59 11.25
N VAL A 157 -9.61 -3.48 10.67
CA VAL A 157 -10.93 -3.09 10.11
C VAL A 157 -11.83 -2.47 11.19
N HIS A 158 -11.91 -3.08 12.36
CA HIS A 158 -12.69 -2.51 13.47
C HIS A 158 -12.14 -1.17 13.95
N LYS A 159 -10.81 -1.00 14.01
CA LYS A 159 -10.18 0.27 14.38
C LYS A 159 -10.44 1.37 13.35
N ALA A 160 -10.28 1.07 12.06
CA ALA A 160 -10.57 1.99 10.97
C ALA A 160 -12.05 2.41 10.95
N SER A 161 -12.97 1.47 11.16
CA SER A 161 -14.40 1.75 11.29
C SER A 161 -14.73 2.65 12.49
N ALA A 162 -14.17 2.35 13.67
CA ALA A 162 -14.33 3.18 14.86
C ALA A 162 -13.78 4.60 14.65
N ARG A 163 -12.66 4.72 13.92
CA ARG A 163 -12.06 6.01 13.59
C ARG A 163 -12.93 6.82 12.63
N LEU A 164 -13.49 6.17 11.62
CA LEU A 164 -14.42 6.81 10.69
C LEU A 164 -15.66 7.34 11.42
N LYS A 165 -16.23 6.57 12.35
CA LYS A 165 -17.32 7.06 13.23
C LYS A 165 -16.93 8.33 13.96
N LEU A 166 -15.78 8.34 14.64
CA LEU A 166 -15.29 9.52 15.35
C LEU A 166 -15.12 10.72 14.43
N ASP A 167 -14.50 10.52 13.28
CA ASP A 167 -14.24 11.58 12.32
C ASP A 167 -15.54 12.16 11.77
N LEU A 168 -16.61 11.36 11.64
CA LEU A 168 -17.92 11.78 11.17
C LEU A 168 -18.84 12.32 12.29
N GLY A 169 -18.35 12.38 13.52
CA GLY A 169 -19.13 12.85 14.67
C GLY A 169 -20.12 11.81 15.21
N GLU A 170 -20.00 10.55 14.81
CA GLU A 170 -20.84 9.45 15.29
C GLU A 170 -20.32 8.92 16.63
N PRO A 171 -21.21 8.53 17.56
CA PRO A 171 -20.80 8.00 18.86
C PRO A 171 -20.09 6.65 18.72
N VAL A 172 -19.15 6.40 19.63
CA VAL A 172 -18.44 5.12 19.76
C VAL A 172 -18.78 4.41 21.07
N ASN A 173 -18.50 3.11 21.15
CA ASN A 173 -18.64 2.31 22.36
C ASN A 173 -17.28 2.05 23.05
N ALA A 174 -17.30 1.35 24.18
CA ALA A 174 -16.08 1.06 24.95
C ALA A 174 -15.07 0.14 24.22
N GLU A 175 -15.54 -0.76 23.35
CA GLU A 175 -14.68 -1.65 22.55
C GLU A 175 -13.97 -0.86 21.45
N GLU A 176 -14.70 0.00 20.76
CA GLU A 176 -14.17 0.91 19.76
C GLU A 176 -13.17 1.89 20.37
N LEU A 177 -13.47 2.47 21.53
CA LEU A 177 -12.54 3.35 22.24
C LEU A 177 -11.29 2.60 22.74
N SER A 178 -11.43 1.32 23.10
CA SER A 178 -10.31 0.45 23.45
C SER A 178 -9.37 0.24 22.26
N LEU A 179 -9.91 -0.02 21.07
CA LEU A 179 -9.14 -0.16 19.84
C LEU A 179 -8.39 1.14 19.47
N LEU A 180 -9.08 2.28 19.57
CA LEU A 180 -8.52 3.59 19.20
C LEU A 180 -7.43 4.06 20.17
N SER A 181 -7.58 3.78 21.46
CA SER A 181 -6.62 4.20 22.48
C SER A 181 -5.46 3.23 22.69
N GLY A 182 -5.55 2.00 22.17
CA GLY A 182 -4.60 0.92 22.46
C GLY A 182 -4.68 0.37 23.89
N LEU A 183 -5.60 0.86 24.73
CA LEU A 183 -5.78 0.37 26.08
C LEU A 183 -6.70 -0.85 26.10
N ALA A 184 -6.44 -1.79 27.01
CA ALA A 184 -7.32 -2.95 27.23
C ALA A 184 -8.77 -2.51 27.56
N LEU A 185 -9.76 -3.25 27.05
CA LEU A 185 -11.19 -2.97 27.25
C LEU A 185 -11.57 -2.81 28.72
N GLN A 186 -10.99 -3.64 29.61
CA GLN A 186 -11.25 -3.53 31.04
C GLN A 186 -10.76 -2.19 31.63
N SER A 187 -9.65 -1.64 31.13
CA SER A 187 -9.16 -0.32 31.52
C SER A 187 -10.12 0.79 31.11
N ILE A 188 -10.71 0.69 29.91
CA ILE A 188 -11.74 1.63 29.44
C ILE A 188 -13.01 1.53 30.31
N ARG A 189 -13.50 0.32 30.57
CA ARG A 189 -14.66 0.10 31.45
C ARG A 189 -14.45 0.68 32.84
N ASN A 190 -13.26 0.53 33.41
CA ASN A 190 -12.91 1.09 34.71
C ASN A 190 -12.92 2.62 34.69
N LYS A 191 -12.51 3.27 33.59
CA LYS A 191 -12.51 4.73 33.44
C LYS A 191 -13.92 5.31 33.27
N LEU A 192 -14.81 4.57 32.62
CA LEU A 192 -16.23 4.92 32.45
C LEU A 192 -17.07 4.75 33.74
N ALA A 193 -16.67 3.83 34.63
CA ALA A 193 -17.45 3.51 35.84
C ALA A 193 -17.20 4.46 37.03
N ARG A 194 -16.17 5.30 37.00
CA ARG A 194 -15.76 6.14 38.15
C ARG A 194 -16.72 7.33 38.38
N PRO A 195 -16.97 7.76 39.63
CA PRO A 195 -17.82 8.91 39.94
C PRO A 195 -17.32 10.24 39.35
N TYR A 196 -15.99 10.40 39.27
CA TYR A 196 -15.33 11.42 38.48
C TYR A 196 -14.85 10.75 37.20
N GLN A 197 -15.72 10.71 36.20
CA GLN A 197 -15.43 10.03 34.94
C GLN A 197 -14.30 10.75 34.20
N GLU A 198 -13.19 10.04 33.96
CA GLU A 198 -12.14 10.52 33.04
C GLU A 198 -12.65 10.54 31.59
N ILE A 199 -13.65 9.71 31.28
CA ILE A 199 -14.29 9.58 29.97
C ILE A 199 -15.79 9.81 30.16
N VAL A 200 -16.33 10.86 29.57
CA VAL A 200 -17.75 11.20 29.67
C VAL A 200 -18.58 10.26 28.79
N GLY A 201 -19.51 9.51 29.40
CA GLY A 201 -20.41 8.61 28.68
C GLY A 201 -20.66 7.30 29.42
N ASN A 202 -21.02 6.26 28.68
CA ASN A 202 -21.18 4.90 29.20
C ASN A 202 -20.60 3.86 28.24
N GLN A 203 -20.65 2.58 28.61
CA GLN A 203 -20.01 1.50 27.84
C GLN A 203 -20.55 1.34 26.42
N ASN A 204 -21.81 1.71 26.18
CA ASN A 204 -22.47 1.52 24.90
C ASN A 204 -22.43 2.78 24.02
N ARG A 205 -22.21 3.94 24.63
CA ARG A 205 -22.29 5.22 23.94
C ARG A 205 -21.40 6.28 24.59
N ILE A 206 -20.47 6.76 23.80
CA ILE A 206 -19.52 7.84 24.09
C ILE A 206 -19.59 8.77 22.89
N GLU A 207 -20.05 10.00 23.09
CA GLU A 207 -20.19 10.97 22.00
C GLU A 207 -18.82 11.27 21.37
N ALA A 208 -18.76 11.40 20.04
CA ALA A 208 -17.51 11.56 19.30
C ALA A 208 -16.63 12.68 19.85
N ARG A 209 -17.26 13.81 20.21
CA ARG A 209 -16.57 14.97 20.81
C ARG A 209 -15.87 14.63 22.12
N GLU A 210 -16.54 13.88 23.01
CA GLU A 210 -15.99 13.48 24.31
C GLU A 210 -14.89 12.43 24.13
N ALA A 211 -15.11 11.46 23.23
CA ALA A 211 -14.11 10.46 22.89
C ALA A 211 -12.84 11.10 22.32
N LEU A 212 -12.97 12.02 21.35
CA LEU A 212 -11.85 12.75 20.75
C LEU A 212 -11.14 13.64 21.76
N ALA A 213 -11.87 14.34 22.63
CA ALA A 213 -11.28 15.17 23.68
C ALA A 213 -10.40 14.33 24.61
N TRP A 214 -10.87 13.15 25.01
CA TRP A 214 -10.09 12.24 25.84
C TRP A 214 -8.92 11.60 25.08
N LEU A 215 -9.16 11.08 23.86
CA LEU A 215 -8.13 10.45 23.02
C LEU A 215 -6.98 11.41 22.70
N SER A 216 -7.27 12.70 22.47
CA SER A 216 -6.25 13.72 22.18
C SER A 216 -5.30 13.98 23.36
N THR A 217 -5.62 13.51 24.57
CA THR A 217 -4.70 13.57 25.71
C THR A 217 -3.79 12.35 25.82
N ARG A 218 -3.94 11.35 24.94
CA ARG A 218 -3.13 10.12 24.93
C ARG A 218 -1.91 10.32 24.03
N LYS A 219 -0.77 9.80 24.48
CA LYS A 219 0.50 9.92 23.74
C LYS A 219 0.47 9.19 22.40
N ASP A 220 -0.15 8.02 22.38
CA ASP A 220 -0.09 7.09 21.24
C ASP A 220 -1.30 7.24 20.29
N PHE A 221 -2.16 8.24 20.53
CA PHE A 221 -3.26 8.56 19.63
C PHE A 221 -2.92 9.78 18.80
N LEU A 222 -2.87 9.60 17.48
CA LEU A 222 -2.65 10.66 16.51
C LEU A 222 -4.01 11.13 15.97
N PRO A 223 -4.48 12.37 16.19
CA PRO A 223 -5.74 12.87 15.66
C PRO A 223 -5.75 12.88 14.12
N SER A 224 -6.92 12.71 13.50
CA SER A 224 -7.03 12.66 12.05
C SER A 224 -6.67 13.99 11.39
N LEU A 225 -5.81 13.92 10.37
CA LEU A 225 -5.35 15.07 9.57
C LEU A 225 -5.82 15.02 8.11
N TRP A 226 -6.52 13.96 7.70
CA TRP A 226 -6.94 13.77 6.31
C TRP A 226 -7.81 14.90 5.73
N ARG A 227 -8.54 15.64 6.57
CA ARG A 227 -9.31 16.81 6.12
C ARG A 227 -8.45 18.01 5.77
N GLN A 228 -7.23 18.07 6.29
CA GLN A 228 -6.27 19.13 6.04
C GLN A 228 -5.16 18.72 5.07
N GLN A 229 -5.18 17.48 4.57
CA GLN A 229 -4.25 17.00 3.56
C GLN A 229 -4.41 17.77 2.25
N ASP A 230 -3.30 18.38 1.81
CA ASP A 230 -3.14 18.97 0.50
C ASP A 230 -2.34 18.02 -0.40
N ASP A 231 -3.01 17.45 -1.39
CA ASP A 231 -2.42 16.54 -2.38
C ASP A 231 -2.15 17.24 -3.72
N SER A 232 -2.28 18.57 -3.80
CA SER A 232 -2.23 19.32 -5.06
C SER A 232 -0.94 19.07 -5.83
N ALA A 233 0.21 19.07 -5.16
CA ALA A 233 1.50 18.81 -5.81
C ALA A 233 1.60 17.40 -6.40
N THR A 234 1.10 16.39 -5.68
CA THR A 234 1.05 15.00 -6.14
C THR A 234 0.11 14.84 -7.32
N LEU A 235 -1.08 15.47 -7.25
CA LEU A 235 -2.06 15.45 -8.31
C LEU A 235 -1.57 16.19 -9.55
N ASP A 236 -0.93 17.35 -9.40
CA ASP A 236 -0.31 18.09 -10.48
C ASP A 236 0.76 17.26 -11.19
N PHE A 237 1.50 16.43 -10.47
CA PHE A 237 2.44 15.48 -11.05
C PHE A 237 1.73 14.35 -11.81
N LEU A 238 0.69 13.75 -11.22
CA LEU A 238 -0.08 12.66 -11.85
C LEU A 238 -0.89 13.11 -13.08
N ASP A 239 -1.35 14.36 -13.07
CA ASP A 239 -2.14 14.97 -14.14
C ASP A 239 -1.27 15.55 -15.25
N ARG A 240 0.07 15.55 -15.12
CA ARG A 240 0.95 16.09 -16.17
C ARG A 240 0.65 15.39 -17.49
N PRO A 241 0.27 16.14 -18.53
CA PRO A 241 0.11 15.55 -19.84
C PRO A 241 1.47 15.03 -20.29
N ILE A 242 1.51 13.77 -20.73
CA ILE A 242 2.69 13.24 -21.41
C ILE A 242 2.68 13.87 -22.80
N GLU A 243 3.49 14.91 -22.97
CA GLU A 243 3.58 15.69 -24.22
C GLU A 243 4.31 14.91 -25.32
N ASP A 244 5.42 14.24 -24.96
CA ASP A 244 6.17 13.37 -25.86
C ASP A 244 6.32 11.97 -25.26
N ALA A 245 5.31 11.14 -25.55
CA ALA A 245 5.24 9.77 -25.09
C ALA A 245 6.10 8.87 -25.98
N ILE A 246 7.10 8.22 -25.40
CA ILE A 246 7.86 7.15 -26.06
C ILE A 246 7.62 5.82 -25.34
N PHE A 247 7.64 4.74 -26.10
CA PHE A 247 7.56 3.39 -25.56
C PHE A 247 8.97 2.79 -25.52
N ILE A 248 9.42 2.38 -24.35
CA ILE A 248 10.72 1.75 -24.16
C ILE A 248 10.56 0.32 -23.69
N PRO A 249 11.41 -0.61 -24.14
CA PRO A 249 11.31 -2.01 -23.74
C PRO A 249 11.79 -2.18 -22.29
N VAL A 250 11.12 -3.08 -21.57
CA VAL A 250 11.41 -3.46 -20.19
C VAL A 250 11.70 -4.95 -20.16
N ALA A 251 12.76 -5.35 -19.46
CA ALA A 251 13.12 -6.74 -19.25
C ALA A 251 12.37 -7.36 -18.06
N THR A 252 12.38 -8.68 -17.92
CA THR A 252 11.71 -9.39 -16.82
C THR A 252 12.18 -8.94 -15.44
N ASP A 253 13.44 -8.52 -15.31
CA ASP A 253 14.02 -8.01 -14.07
C ASP A 253 13.74 -6.51 -13.80
N GLY A 254 12.82 -5.90 -14.57
CA GLY A 254 12.45 -4.49 -14.46
C GLY A 254 13.42 -3.52 -15.15
N SER A 255 14.55 -3.99 -15.68
CA SER A 255 15.51 -3.11 -16.35
C SER A 255 14.92 -2.51 -17.62
N MET A 256 15.01 -1.19 -17.75
CA MET A 256 14.52 -0.46 -18.92
C MET A 256 15.67 -0.12 -19.88
N PHE A 257 15.38 -0.04 -21.18
CA PHE A 257 16.32 0.51 -22.16
C PHE A 257 16.25 2.05 -22.20
N THR A 258 17.04 2.68 -21.34
CA THR A 258 17.13 4.14 -21.18
C THR A 258 18.44 4.68 -21.77
N PRO A 259 18.58 6.01 -22.02
CA PRO A 259 19.77 6.62 -22.62
C PRO A 259 21.10 6.31 -21.93
N ASP A 260 21.09 6.00 -20.63
CA ASP A 260 22.28 5.60 -19.86
C ASP A 260 22.79 4.18 -20.20
N LYS A 261 22.05 3.38 -20.98
CA LYS A 261 22.43 2.00 -21.38
C LYS A 261 23.43 1.96 -22.54
N LYS A 262 24.41 2.85 -22.49
CA LYS A 262 25.45 3.05 -23.52
C LYS A 262 26.78 2.44 -23.06
N LYS A 263 27.27 1.43 -23.77
CA LYS A 263 28.57 0.79 -23.49
C LYS A 263 29.61 1.31 -24.47
N GLU A 264 30.73 1.84 -23.95
CA GLU A 264 31.85 2.32 -24.80
C GLU A 264 31.39 3.31 -25.89
N GLY A 265 30.36 4.12 -25.60
CA GLY A 265 29.82 5.08 -26.55
C GLY A 265 28.79 4.52 -27.55
N TYR A 266 28.35 3.26 -27.43
CA TYR A 266 27.35 2.66 -28.30
C TYR A 266 26.23 1.95 -27.53
N TYR A 267 25.04 1.94 -28.11
CA TYR A 267 23.95 1.05 -27.74
C TYR A 267 24.11 -0.25 -28.52
N HIS A 268 24.08 -1.37 -27.79
CA HIS A 268 24.21 -2.71 -28.37
C HIS A 268 22.85 -3.39 -28.37
N VAL A 269 22.30 -3.59 -29.56
CA VAL A 269 20.91 -4.02 -29.78
C VAL A 269 20.89 -5.21 -30.74
N GLY A 270 20.15 -6.27 -30.39
CA GLY A 270 19.99 -7.47 -31.20
C GLY A 270 20.38 -8.76 -30.49
N ALA A 271 19.95 -9.87 -31.08
CA ALA A 271 20.25 -11.20 -30.58
C ALA A 271 21.73 -11.57 -30.74
N GLU A 272 22.15 -12.65 -30.09
CA GLU A 272 23.49 -13.18 -30.25
C GLU A 272 23.79 -13.52 -31.73
N GLY A 273 24.95 -13.08 -32.21
CA GLY A 273 25.34 -13.24 -33.62
C GLY A 273 24.75 -12.20 -34.59
N HIS A 274 23.76 -11.39 -34.16
CA HIS A 274 23.09 -10.37 -34.97
C HIS A 274 23.02 -9.01 -34.24
N GLU A 275 23.96 -8.74 -33.34
CA GLU A 275 24.03 -7.51 -32.56
C GLU A 275 24.48 -6.33 -33.44
N CYS A 276 23.68 -5.28 -33.49
CA CYS A 276 23.98 -4.00 -34.12
C CYS A 276 24.43 -2.99 -33.06
N ARG A 277 25.23 -2.02 -33.50
CA ARG A 277 25.70 -0.91 -32.67
C ARG A 277 25.11 0.39 -33.18
N PHE A 278 24.63 1.21 -32.26
CA PHE A 278 24.04 2.52 -32.55
C PHE A 278 24.72 3.57 -31.68
N GLU A 279 25.10 4.71 -32.26
CA GLU A 279 25.63 5.85 -31.49
C GLU A 279 24.51 6.68 -30.87
N ASP A 280 23.40 6.78 -31.57
CA ASP A 280 22.23 7.54 -31.20
C ASP A 280 21.19 6.66 -30.50
N TYR A 281 20.53 7.23 -29.49
CA TYR A 281 19.53 6.51 -28.69
C TYR A 281 18.24 6.26 -29.46
N ASP A 282 17.76 7.23 -30.23
CA ASP A 282 16.53 7.10 -31.00
C ASP A 282 16.69 6.07 -32.12
N ASP A 283 17.85 6.03 -32.77
CA ASP A 283 18.15 4.99 -33.76
C ASP A 283 18.16 3.59 -33.13
N ALA A 284 18.75 3.45 -31.94
CA ALA A 284 18.78 2.20 -31.19
C ALA A 284 17.38 1.76 -30.76
N LEU A 285 16.58 2.71 -30.26
CA LEU A 285 15.20 2.47 -29.85
C LEU A 285 14.35 2.08 -31.07
N ALA A 286 14.45 2.81 -32.18
CA ALA A 286 13.76 2.50 -33.42
C ALA A 286 14.13 1.11 -33.98
N ALA A 287 15.37 0.65 -33.76
CA ALA A 287 15.77 -0.72 -34.09
C ALA A 287 15.09 -1.74 -33.18
N LEU A 288 15.04 -1.51 -31.86
CA LEU A 288 14.35 -2.39 -30.90
C LEU A 288 12.85 -2.52 -31.22
N HIS A 289 12.19 -1.43 -31.62
CA HIS A 289 10.78 -1.42 -32.02
C HIS A 289 10.46 -2.32 -33.23
N LYS A 290 11.46 -2.57 -34.08
CA LYS A 290 11.32 -3.42 -35.28
C LYS A 290 11.62 -4.90 -34.98
N MET A 291 12.10 -5.23 -33.78
CA MET A 291 12.46 -6.60 -33.42
C MET A 291 11.24 -7.36 -32.89
N LEU A 292 11.09 -8.61 -33.33
CA LEU A 292 10.10 -9.52 -32.76
C LEU A 292 10.36 -9.78 -31.26
N ILE A 293 11.64 -9.87 -30.88
CA ILE A 293 12.08 -9.99 -29.48
C ILE A 293 13.16 -8.92 -29.26
N PRO A 294 12.78 -7.72 -28.78
CA PRO A 294 13.73 -6.65 -28.50
C PRO A 294 14.78 -7.12 -27.50
N THR A 295 16.04 -6.91 -27.84
CA THR A 295 17.17 -7.46 -27.09
C THR A 295 18.28 -6.41 -27.06
N TRP A 296 18.84 -6.12 -25.89
CA TRP A 296 19.92 -5.12 -25.73
C TRP A 296 20.91 -5.53 -24.66
N ARG A 297 22.03 -4.80 -24.54
CA ARG A 297 22.98 -4.96 -23.42
C ARG A 297 22.76 -3.93 -22.32
N ARG A 298 22.90 -4.38 -21.07
CA ARG A 298 22.90 -3.52 -19.88
C ARG A 298 23.97 -3.98 -18.87
N PRO A 299 24.45 -3.11 -17.96
CA PRO A 299 25.28 -3.55 -16.85
C PRO A 299 24.43 -4.28 -15.78
N THR A 300 24.95 -5.36 -15.21
CA THR A 300 24.45 -5.95 -13.97
C THR A 300 24.86 -5.08 -12.77
N GLU A 301 24.32 -5.35 -11.58
CA GLU A 301 24.75 -4.68 -10.34
C GLU A 301 26.26 -4.79 -10.10
N GLY A 302 26.87 -5.92 -10.48
CA GLY A 302 28.32 -6.11 -10.44
C GLY A 302 29.10 -5.44 -11.57
N GLY A 303 28.48 -4.56 -12.38
CA GLY A 303 29.11 -3.82 -13.47
C GLY A 303 29.42 -4.63 -14.73
N THR A 304 29.00 -5.90 -14.78
CA THR A 304 29.23 -6.78 -15.95
C THR A 304 28.14 -6.56 -16.99
N TRP A 305 28.52 -6.34 -18.25
CA TRP A 305 27.53 -6.10 -19.31
C TRP A 305 26.96 -7.40 -19.85
N THR A 306 25.67 -7.62 -19.59
CA THR A 306 24.92 -8.79 -20.04
C THR A 306 23.85 -8.40 -21.05
N ARG A 307 23.37 -9.38 -21.79
CA ARG A 307 22.28 -9.23 -22.75
C ARG A 307 20.97 -9.58 -22.08
N VAL A 308 19.96 -8.75 -22.30
CA VAL A 308 18.60 -8.96 -21.79
C VAL A 308 17.60 -8.92 -22.95
N ARG A 309 16.45 -9.56 -22.73
CA ARG A 309 15.31 -9.56 -23.66
C ARG A 309 14.16 -8.78 -23.03
N ALA A 310 13.39 -8.08 -23.85
CA ALA A 310 12.18 -7.43 -23.38
C ALA A 310 11.13 -8.48 -22.98
N SER A 311 10.49 -8.26 -21.83
CA SER A 311 9.25 -8.92 -21.40
C SER A 311 8.02 -8.04 -21.66
N GLY A 312 8.22 -6.73 -21.88
CA GLY A 312 7.14 -5.78 -22.16
C GLY A 312 7.64 -4.42 -22.64
N TRP A 313 6.69 -3.49 -22.76
CA TRP A 313 6.93 -2.11 -23.13
C TRP A 313 6.25 -1.18 -22.13
N THR A 314 6.96 -0.13 -21.71
CA THR A 314 6.41 0.92 -20.84
C THR A 314 6.37 2.24 -21.59
N ARG A 315 5.26 2.96 -21.42
CA ARG A 315 5.10 4.33 -21.90
C ARG A 315 5.75 5.28 -20.89
N VAL A 316 6.70 6.10 -21.35
CA VAL A 316 7.37 7.13 -20.55
C VAL A 316 7.32 8.47 -21.26
N GLN A 317 7.48 9.56 -20.51
CA GLN A 317 7.78 10.87 -21.09
C GLN A 317 9.26 10.92 -21.46
N ARG A 318 9.58 11.37 -22.68
CA ARG A 318 10.94 11.40 -23.20
C ARG A 318 11.93 12.15 -22.28
N SER A 319 11.49 13.27 -21.70
CA SER A 319 12.31 14.08 -20.77
C SER A 319 12.67 13.35 -19.48
N ASP A 320 11.83 12.41 -19.00
CA ASP A 320 12.05 11.73 -17.72
C ASP A 320 13.22 10.74 -17.76
N ILE A 321 13.58 10.27 -18.97
CA ILE A 321 14.70 9.37 -19.17
C ILE A 321 15.97 10.08 -19.67
N GLY A 322 15.95 11.42 -19.77
CA GLY A 322 17.08 12.22 -20.26
C GLY A 322 17.38 11.98 -21.74
N ALA A 323 16.37 11.67 -22.54
CA ALA A 323 16.47 11.72 -24.00
C ALA A 323 16.09 13.14 -24.42
N ASP A 324 17.06 13.92 -24.90
CA ASP A 324 16.83 15.24 -25.53
C ASP A 324 16.87 15.10 -27.06
#